data_AF-S7NF03-F1
#
_entry.id   AF-S7NF03-F1
#
_cell.length_a   1.000
_cell.length_b   1.000
_cell.length_c   1.000
_cell.angle_alpha   90.00
_cell.angle_beta   90.00
_cell.angle_gamma   90.00
#
_symmetry.space_group_name_H-M   'P 1'
#
loop_
_entity.id
_entity.type
_entity.pdbx_description
1 polymer ?
#
loop_
_entity_poly.entity_id
_entity_poly.type
_entity_poly.pdbx_seq_one_letter_code
_entity_poly.pdbx_strand_id
1 'polypeptide(L)'
;MWTLSRHHLCLTFLLVCVLAGTSFLHLYQGLFQGGLDLSFLCADRHLVAAPVAIFCPSGAGTALNTSSSCAQLPAPPSGAWTISPEGRLGNQMGQYATLLALARLNRRQAFILPAMHAALAPVFRITLPVLAPEVDRRTPWQSLELHDWMSEEYARLQQPLLKLSGFPCSWTFFHHLREQIRREFTLHDHLREGGTTWRPCPSAGRGCNGMAWCRENVDTSRGDVVFAGDGQEASPGKDFALLTQCNHTVMTIGTFGFWAAYLAGGDTVYLANFTLPDSDFLKIFKPEAAFLPEWVGINADLSPLQKPRSPGA
;
A
#
# COMPACT_ATOMS: atom_id res chain seq x y z
N MET A 1 16.41 -27.47 37.51
CA MET A 1 15.87 -26.18 36.99
C MET A 1 17.06 -25.30 36.65
N TRP A 2 17.44 -25.19 35.37
CA TRP A 2 18.54 -24.33 34.94
C TRP A 2 17.94 -23.01 34.43
N THR A 3 18.26 -21.91 35.12
CA THR A 3 17.88 -20.55 34.71
C THR A 3 18.76 -20.12 33.55
N LEU A 4 18.17 -19.96 32.38
CA LEU A 4 18.86 -19.48 31.19
C LEU A 4 19.35 -18.04 31.44
N SER A 5 20.67 -17.84 31.46
CA SER A 5 21.31 -16.53 31.65
C SER A 5 20.83 -15.54 30.58
N ARG A 6 20.59 -14.28 30.96
CA ARG A 6 20.25 -13.16 30.06
C ARG A 6 21.19 -13.06 28.85
N HIS A 7 22.43 -13.50 29.01
CA HIS A 7 23.42 -13.52 27.94
C HIS A 7 23.07 -14.52 26.81
N HIS A 8 22.48 -15.67 27.15
CA HIS A 8 22.02 -16.65 26.17
C HIS A 8 20.76 -16.18 25.43
N LEU A 9 19.90 -15.41 26.08
CA LEU A 9 18.74 -14.76 25.45
C LEU A 9 19.16 -13.66 24.46
N CYS A 10 20.16 -12.83 24.80
CA CYS A 10 20.70 -11.85 23.86
C CYS A 10 21.42 -12.49 22.67
N LEU A 11 22.19 -13.57 22.91
CA LEU A 11 22.87 -14.30 21.84
C LEU A 11 21.89 -15.00 20.90
N THR A 12 20.82 -15.61 21.43
CA THR A 12 19.76 -16.21 20.60
C THR A 12 18.97 -15.16 19.83
N PHE A 13 18.69 -14.00 20.43
CA PHE A 13 18.06 -12.88 19.74
C PHE A 13 18.93 -12.31 18.60
N LEU A 14 20.22 -12.08 18.85
CA LEU A 14 21.17 -11.64 17.82
C LEU A 14 21.29 -12.66 16.70
N LEU A 15 21.32 -13.96 17.03
CA LEU A 15 21.34 -15.03 16.04
C LEU A 15 20.06 -15.01 15.18
N VAL A 16 18.89 -14.82 15.78
CA VAL A 16 17.61 -14.70 15.05
C VAL A 16 17.58 -13.45 14.16
N CYS A 17 18.09 -12.31 14.61
CA CYS A 17 18.19 -11.10 13.80
C CYS A 17 19.16 -11.25 12.63
N VAL A 18 20.32 -11.89 12.84
CA VAL A 18 21.28 -12.18 11.78
C VAL A 18 20.70 -13.18 10.79
N LEU A 19 20.04 -14.24 11.25
CA LEU A 19 19.37 -15.23 10.40
C LEU A 19 18.19 -14.63 9.61
N ALA A 20 17.44 -13.68 10.19
CA ALA A 20 16.40 -12.94 9.49
C ALA A 20 16.99 -11.99 8.43
N GLY A 21 18.12 -11.33 8.74
CA GLY A 21 18.85 -10.48 7.81
C GLY A 21 19.50 -11.25 6.66
N THR A 22 20.07 -12.43 6.92
CA THR A 22 20.63 -13.30 5.87
C THR A 22 19.54 -13.96 5.05
N SER A 23 18.40 -14.33 5.64
CA SER A 23 17.23 -14.81 4.89
C SER A 23 16.64 -13.71 4.02
N PHE A 24 16.63 -12.45 4.47
CA PHE A 24 16.24 -11.29 3.67
C PHE A 24 17.21 -11.08 2.50
N LEU A 25 18.52 -11.13 2.75
CA LEU A 25 19.54 -11.05 1.70
C LEU A 25 19.50 -12.22 0.71
N HIS A 26 19.19 -13.44 1.16
CA HIS A 26 19.03 -14.60 0.27
C HIS A 26 17.74 -14.55 -0.55
N LEU A 27 16.65 -13.99 -0.01
CA LEU A 27 15.41 -13.74 -0.77
C LEU A 27 15.65 -12.74 -1.90
N TYR A 28 16.54 -11.77 -1.70
CA TYR A 28 16.91 -10.74 -2.69
C TYR A 28 18.12 -11.10 -3.57
N GLN A 29 18.97 -12.05 -3.18
CA GLN A 29 20.05 -12.54 -4.05
C GLN A 29 19.52 -13.27 -5.29
N GLY A 30 18.30 -13.82 -5.22
CA GLY A 30 17.61 -14.41 -6.38
C GLY A 30 17.18 -13.38 -7.45
N LEU A 31 17.14 -12.08 -7.11
CA LEU A 31 16.85 -10.99 -8.05
C LEU A 31 18.07 -10.53 -8.86
N PHE A 32 19.27 -11.01 -8.55
CA PHE A 32 20.54 -10.55 -9.14
C PHE A 32 21.36 -11.64 -9.85
N GLN A 33 20.74 -12.72 -10.33
CA GLN A 33 21.37 -13.59 -11.33
C GLN A 33 20.78 -13.34 -12.71
N GLY A 34 21.30 -12.31 -13.37
CA GLY A 34 20.97 -11.97 -14.74
C GLY A 34 21.85 -10.86 -15.32
N GLY A 35 23.11 -11.19 -15.58
CA GLY A 35 23.93 -10.52 -16.60
C GLY A 35 24.55 -9.17 -16.24
N LEU A 36 25.79 -9.22 -15.75
CA LEU A 36 26.79 -8.19 -16.07
C LEU A 36 27.15 -8.32 -17.56
N ASP A 37 26.98 -7.26 -18.35
CA ASP A 37 28.00 -6.87 -19.33
C ASP A 37 27.94 -5.34 -19.64
N LEU A 38 29.10 -4.82 -20.00
CA LEU A 38 29.60 -3.47 -19.81
C LEU A 38 29.18 -2.41 -20.85
N SER A 39 29.20 -1.15 -20.37
CA SER A 39 29.65 0.09 -21.02
C SER A 39 28.92 0.63 -22.25
N PHE A 40 28.41 1.86 -22.15
CA PHE A 40 28.87 2.99 -22.98
C PHE A 40 28.55 4.34 -22.30
N LEU A 41 29.52 5.25 -22.41
CA LEU A 41 29.60 6.57 -21.75
C LEU A 41 28.71 7.63 -22.42
N CYS A 42 28.17 8.51 -21.58
CA CYS A 42 27.95 9.96 -21.75
C CYS A 42 27.29 10.48 -23.04
N ALA A 43 26.11 11.10 -22.93
CA ALA A 43 26.00 12.57 -22.98
C ALA A 43 24.54 13.05 -22.87
N ASP A 44 24.39 14.03 -21.99
CA ASP A 44 23.48 15.16 -22.03
C ASP A 44 22.02 15.07 -21.59
N ARG A 45 21.68 16.13 -20.86
CA ARG A 45 20.49 16.37 -20.05
C ARG A 45 19.30 16.68 -20.94
N HIS A 46 18.16 16.03 -20.68
CA HIS A 46 16.87 16.71 -20.73
C HIS A 46 15.94 16.08 -19.68
N LEU A 47 15.37 16.93 -18.82
CA LEU A 47 14.30 16.63 -17.89
C LEU A 47 13.13 15.97 -18.64
N VAL A 48 12.96 14.67 -18.46
CA VAL A 48 11.72 13.97 -18.81
C VAL A 48 11.11 13.52 -17.50
N ALA A 49 10.10 14.24 -17.03
CA ALA A 49 9.15 13.68 -16.09
C ALA A 49 8.58 12.42 -16.75
N ALA A 50 8.86 11.25 -16.18
CA ALA A 50 8.29 10.01 -16.66
C ALA A 50 6.77 10.13 -16.65
N PRO A 51 6.06 9.90 -17.77
CA PRO A 51 4.61 10.06 -17.79
C PRO A 51 3.98 9.00 -16.90
N VAL A 52 3.38 9.46 -15.80
CA VAL A 52 2.49 8.63 -14.99
C VAL A 52 1.15 8.60 -15.71
N ALA A 53 0.70 7.42 -16.14
CA ALA A 53 -0.54 7.29 -16.88
C ALA A 53 -1.74 7.41 -15.93
N ILE A 54 -2.60 8.41 -16.17
CA ILE A 54 -3.91 8.53 -15.51
C ILE A 54 -4.97 8.19 -16.55
N PHE A 55 -5.51 6.98 -16.50
CA PHE A 55 -6.59 6.59 -17.39
C PHE A 55 -7.94 7.05 -16.81
N CYS A 56 -8.54 8.05 -17.44
CA CYS A 56 -9.95 8.36 -17.28
C CYS A 56 -10.73 7.74 -18.45
N PRO A 57 -11.67 6.80 -18.24
CA PRO A 57 -12.53 6.35 -19.31
C PRO A 57 -13.43 7.52 -19.76
N SER A 58 -13.26 7.98 -20.99
CA SER A 58 -14.09 9.03 -21.58
C SER A 58 -15.55 8.58 -21.69
N GLY A 59 -16.45 9.30 -20.99
CA GLY A 59 -17.79 9.66 -21.46
C GLY A 59 -18.95 8.68 -21.21
N ALA A 60 -19.79 9.00 -20.24
CA ALA A 60 -21.24 8.77 -20.33
C ALA A 60 -21.96 10.08 -19.97
N GLY A 61 -21.88 11.03 -20.90
CA GLY A 61 -22.72 12.22 -20.91
C GLY A 61 -24.16 11.85 -21.25
N THR A 62 -25.08 12.50 -20.54
CA THR A 62 -26.52 12.40 -20.62
C THR A 62 -27.04 12.56 -22.06
N ALA A 63 -27.74 11.54 -22.58
CA ALA A 63 -28.65 11.68 -23.71
C ALA A 63 -29.84 10.72 -23.55
N LEU A 64 -31.00 11.29 -23.16
CA LEU A 64 -32.30 10.66 -23.37
C LEU A 64 -32.65 10.78 -24.87
N ASN A 65 -32.90 9.65 -25.55
CA ASN A 65 -34.18 9.35 -26.21
C ASN A 65 -34.16 8.09 -27.10
N THR A 66 -35.09 7.18 -26.75
CA THR A 66 -35.94 6.31 -27.57
C THR A 66 -35.41 5.51 -28.79
N SER A 67 -35.50 4.19 -28.63
CA SER A 67 -35.74 3.09 -29.59
C SER A 67 -34.81 2.89 -30.79
N SER A 68 -34.07 1.78 -30.81
CA SER A 68 -34.42 0.58 -31.59
C SER A 68 -33.23 -0.38 -31.74
N SER A 69 -33.56 -1.65 -31.88
CA SER A 69 -32.72 -2.79 -32.31
C SER A 69 -31.69 -3.30 -31.29
N CYS A 70 -31.91 -4.56 -30.89
CA CYS A 70 -30.99 -5.38 -30.11
C CYS A 70 -29.73 -5.66 -30.95
N ALA A 71 -28.77 -4.75 -30.91
CA ALA A 71 -27.38 -5.09 -31.22
C ALA A 71 -26.88 -5.94 -30.04
N GLN A 72 -26.61 -7.22 -30.28
CA GLN A 72 -25.96 -8.09 -29.31
C GLN A 72 -24.66 -7.41 -28.84
N LEU A 73 -24.63 -6.96 -27.58
CA LEU A 73 -23.38 -6.56 -26.95
C LEU A 73 -22.41 -7.75 -27.04
N PRO A 74 -21.15 -7.54 -27.47
CA PRO A 74 -20.18 -8.61 -27.51
C PRO A 74 -20.09 -9.25 -26.11
N ALA A 75 -20.14 -10.58 -26.05
CA ALA A 75 -20.03 -11.31 -24.80
C ALA A 75 -18.79 -10.81 -24.03
N PRO A 76 -18.89 -10.56 -22.71
CA PRO A 76 -17.77 -10.06 -21.93
C PRO A 76 -16.57 -11.01 -22.11
N PRO A 77 -15.34 -10.48 -22.27
CA PRO A 77 -14.15 -11.31 -22.45
C PRO A 77 -14.07 -12.39 -21.36
N SER A 78 -14.02 -13.66 -21.77
CA SER A 78 -13.85 -14.79 -20.86
C SER A 78 -12.49 -14.69 -20.17
N GLY A 79 -12.47 -14.66 -18.83
CA GLY A 79 -11.25 -14.56 -18.03
C GLY A 79 -11.52 -14.12 -16.60
N ALA A 80 -10.64 -14.52 -15.70
CA ALA A 80 -10.70 -14.23 -14.28
C ALA A 80 -9.30 -13.81 -13.82
N TRP A 81 -9.19 -12.79 -12.99
CA TRP A 81 -7.95 -12.29 -12.43
C TRP A 81 -8.01 -12.32 -10.90
N THR A 82 -6.86 -12.51 -10.28
CA THR A 82 -6.69 -12.46 -8.81
C THR A 82 -5.37 -11.79 -8.45
N ILE A 83 -5.13 -11.53 -7.17
CA ILE A 83 -3.89 -10.94 -6.65
C ILE A 83 -3.45 -11.68 -5.39
N SER A 84 -2.14 -11.92 -5.27
CA SER A 84 -1.53 -12.50 -4.07
C SER A 84 -1.57 -11.48 -2.92
N PRO A 85 -2.27 -11.75 -1.80
CA PRO A 85 -2.31 -10.84 -0.68
C PRO A 85 -0.98 -10.85 0.07
N GLU A 86 -0.38 -9.68 0.21
CA GLU A 86 0.92 -9.51 0.88
C GLU A 86 0.90 -8.29 1.81
N GLY A 87 1.67 -8.38 2.89
CA GLY A 87 1.78 -7.30 3.87
C GLY A 87 0.53 -7.05 4.72
N ARG A 88 0.53 -5.90 5.39
CA ARG A 88 -0.51 -5.49 6.35
C ARG A 88 -1.68 -4.77 5.67
N LEU A 89 -2.66 -4.33 6.49
CA LEU A 89 -3.92 -3.74 6.04
C LEU A 89 -3.79 -2.77 4.86
N GLY A 90 -2.92 -1.74 4.96
CA GLY A 90 -2.75 -0.75 3.89
C GLY A 90 -2.26 -1.33 2.56
N ASN A 91 -1.37 -2.32 2.58
CA ASN A 91 -0.92 -2.99 1.36
C ASN A 91 -2.04 -3.80 0.73
N GLN A 92 -2.81 -4.53 1.55
CA GLN A 92 -3.93 -5.32 1.06
C GLN A 92 -5.06 -4.45 0.52
N MET A 93 -5.29 -3.26 1.07
CA MET A 93 -6.18 -2.25 0.48
C MET A 93 -5.69 -1.80 -0.90
N GLY A 94 -4.38 -1.54 -1.04
CA GLY A 94 -3.71 -1.24 -2.31
C GLY A 94 -3.93 -2.32 -3.36
N GLN A 95 -3.65 -3.56 -2.99
CA GLN A 95 -3.82 -4.74 -3.84
C GLN A 95 -5.29 -4.96 -4.24
N TYR A 96 -6.23 -4.81 -3.31
CA TYR A 96 -7.68 -4.91 -3.59
C TYR A 96 -8.13 -3.86 -4.61
N ALA A 97 -7.79 -2.59 -4.38
CA ALA A 97 -8.18 -1.48 -5.24
C ALA A 97 -7.57 -1.61 -6.64
N THR A 98 -6.31 -2.05 -6.70
CA THR A 98 -5.58 -2.29 -7.95
C THR A 98 -6.19 -3.44 -8.74
N LEU A 99 -6.46 -4.58 -8.10
CA LEU A 99 -7.14 -5.72 -8.74
C LEU A 99 -8.50 -5.29 -9.32
N LEU A 100 -9.30 -4.58 -8.52
CA LEU A 100 -10.61 -4.09 -8.95
C LEU A 100 -10.50 -3.17 -10.17
N ALA A 101 -9.58 -2.20 -10.13
CA ALA A 101 -9.40 -1.23 -11.20
C ALA A 101 -8.88 -1.87 -12.49
N LEU A 102 -7.84 -2.70 -12.40
CA LEU A 102 -7.24 -3.36 -13.55
C LEU A 102 -8.18 -4.37 -14.20
N ALA A 103 -8.90 -5.18 -13.40
CA ALA A 103 -9.87 -6.11 -13.92
C ALA A 103 -11.02 -5.38 -14.64
N ARG A 104 -11.51 -4.27 -14.06
CA ARG A 104 -12.54 -3.44 -14.70
C ARG A 104 -12.06 -2.82 -16.01
N LEU A 105 -10.85 -2.25 -16.00
CA LEU A 105 -10.23 -1.63 -17.18
C LEU A 105 -10.08 -2.64 -18.33
N ASN A 106 -9.68 -3.88 -18.01
CA ASN A 106 -9.46 -4.95 -18.98
C ASN A 106 -10.68 -5.85 -19.21
N ARG A 107 -11.86 -5.48 -18.66
CA ARG A 107 -13.13 -6.22 -18.77
C ARG A 107 -13.02 -7.70 -18.36
N ARG A 108 -12.35 -7.95 -17.23
CA ARG A 108 -12.17 -9.26 -16.61
C ARG A 108 -12.93 -9.35 -15.30
N GLN A 109 -13.22 -10.58 -14.87
CA GLN A 109 -13.75 -10.81 -13.52
C GLN A 109 -12.60 -10.80 -12.51
N ALA A 110 -12.80 -10.13 -11.37
CA ALA A 110 -11.83 -10.11 -10.28
C ALA A 110 -12.30 -11.01 -9.14
N PHE A 111 -11.38 -11.77 -8.57
CA PHE A 111 -11.63 -12.56 -7.37
C PHE A 111 -10.50 -12.33 -6.35
N ILE A 112 -10.86 -12.15 -5.09
CA ILE A 112 -9.90 -12.04 -4.00
C ILE A 112 -9.63 -13.42 -3.38
N LEU A 113 -8.43 -13.60 -2.85
CA LEU A 113 -8.09 -14.83 -2.13
C LEU A 113 -8.65 -14.80 -0.69
N PRO A 114 -8.90 -15.97 -0.06
CA PRO A 114 -9.47 -16.03 1.29
C PRO A 114 -8.67 -15.26 2.35
N ALA A 115 -7.34 -15.23 2.23
CA ALA A 115 -6.49 -14.47 3.13
C ALA A 115 -6.73 -12.95 3.05
N MET A 116 -6.95 -12.42 1.85
CA MET A 116 -7.31 -11.01 1.66
C MET A 116 -8.68 -10.69 2.27
N HIS A 117 -9.66 -11.56 2.01
CA HIS A 117 -10.98 -11.42 2.58
C HIS A 117 -10.93 -11.44 4.12
N ALA A 118 -10.16 -12.36 4.72
CA ALA A 118 -9.98 -12.44 6.16
C ALA A 118 -9.37 -11.16 6.77
N ALA A 119 -8.48 -10.47 6.04
CA ALA A 119 -7.87 -9.23 6.49
C ALA A 119 -8.78 -8.00 6.33
N LEU A 120 -9.53 -7.92 5.21
CA LEU A 120 -10.28 -6.72 4.83
C LEU A 120 -11.75 -6.76 5.25
N ALA A 121 -12.43 -7.90 5.13
CA ALA A 121 -13.87 -8.01 5.38
C ALA A 121 -14.31 -7.71 6.82
N PRO A 122 -13.49 -7.96 7.88
CA PRO A 122 -13.84 -7.53 9.23
C PRO A 122 -13.86 -6.00 9.39
N VAL A 123 -13.15 -5.27 8.54
CA VAL A 123 -13.02 -3.81 8.61
C VAL A 123 -13.97 -3.12 7.63
N PHE A 124 -14.10 -3.65 6.42
CA PHE A 124 -14.74 -3.00 5.29
C PHE A 124 -15.85 -3.84 4.66
N ARG A 125 -16.81 -3.17 4.01
CA ARG A 125 -17.91 -3.77 3.23
C ARG A 125 -17.49 -4.07 1.77
N ILE A 126 -16.36 -4.76 1.60
CA ILE A 126 -15.84 -5.16 0.28
C ILE A 126 -16.80 -6.10 -0.46
N THR A 127 -16.82 -6.04 -1.79
CA THR A 127 -17.79 -6.77 -2.62
C THR A 127 -17.19 -7.78 -3.59
N LEU A 128 -15.88 -7.74 -3.85
CA LEU A 128 -15.26 -8.71 -4.75
C LEU A 128 -15.47 -10.15 -4.25
N PRO A 129 -15.86 -11.09 -5.13
CA PRO A 129 -16.08 -12.47 -4.76
C PRO A 129 -14.79 -13.16 -4.31
N VAL A 130 -14.91 -14.08 -3.35
CA VAL A 130 -13.77 -14.89 -2.87
C VAL A 130 -13.55 -16.09 -3.78
N LEU A 131 -12.33 -16.26 -4.25
CA LEU A 131 -11.91 -17.43 -5.01
C LEU A 131 -11.75 -18.64 -4.09
N ALA A 132 -12.37 -19.77 -4.43
CA ALA A 132 -12.21 -21.01 -3.67
C ALA A 132 -10.74 -21.51 -3.75
N PRO A 133 -10.13 -21.95 -2.64
CA PRO A 133 -8.74 -22.46 -2.63
C PRO A 133 -8.47 -23.58 -3.63
N GLU A 134 -9.46 -24.44 -3.88
CA GLU A 134 -9.36 -25.54 -4.83
C GLU A 134 -9.27 -25.04 -6.28
N VAL A 135 -9.99 -23.95 -6.59
CA VAL A 135 -9.95 -23.30 -7.89
C VAL A 135 -8.63 -22.56 -8.07
N ASP A 136 -8.17 -21.82 -7.05
CA ASP A 136 -6.86 -21.16 -7.10
C ASP A 136 -5.72 -22.14 -7.39
N ARG A 137 -5.71 -23.30 -6.71
CA ARG A 137 -4.66 -24.33 -6.89
C ARG A 137 -4.68 -25.01 -8.25
N ARG A 138 -5.85 -25.14 -8.89
CA ARG A 138 -6.00 -25.86 -10.17
C ARG A 138 -5.92 -24.94 -11.38
N THR A 139 -6.11 -23.64 -11.19
CA THR A 139 -6.11 -22.68 -12.29
C THR A 139 -4.66 -22.43 -12.74
N PRO A 140 -4.36 -22.54 -14.05
CA PRO A 140 -3.03 -22.27 -14.59
C PRO A 140 -2.80 -20.76 -14.70
N TRP A 141 -2.63 -20.11 -13.56
CA TRP A 141 -2.40 -18.67 -13.48
C TRP A 141 -1.11 -18.25 -14.17
N GLN A 142 -1.18 -17.18 -14.95
CA GLN A 142 0.02 -16.46 -15.38
C GLN A 142 0.34 -15.38 -14.35
N SER A 143 1.55 -15.42 -13.81
CA SER A 143 1.99 -14.44 -12.81
C SER A 143 2.41 -13.14 -13.47
N LEU A 144 1.98 -12.01 -12.90
CA LEU A 144 2.43 -10.69 -13.30
C LEU A 144 2.72 -9.85 -12.04
N GLU A 145 3.99 -9.53 -11.84
CA GLU A 145 4.39 -8.59 -10.78
C GLU A 145 4.14 -7.16 -11.25
N LEU A 146 3.42 -6.40 -10.44
CA LEU A 146 3.07 -5.03 -10.75
C LEU A 146 4.09 -4.07 -10.16
N HIS A 147 4.32 -2.96 -10.86
CA HIS A 147 4.94 -1.79 -10.28
C HIS A 147 4.05 -1.17 -9.19
N ASP A 148 4.66 -0.34 -8.35
CA ASP A 148 3.92 0.46 -7.37
C ASP A 148 3.07 1.57 -8.02
N TRP A 149 3.23 1.82 -9.33
CA TRP A 149 2.48 2.80 -10.13
C TRP A 149 1.77 2.15 -11.33
N MET A 150 0.73 2.80 -11.85
CA MET A 150 0.05 2.38 -13.07
C MET A 150 0.94 2.62 -14.31
N SER A 151 1.36 1.54 -14.96
CA SER A 151 2.06 1.57 -16.25
C SER A 151 1.08 1.45 -17.41
N GLU A 152 1.43 2.03 -18.57
CA GLU A 152 0.60 1.95 -19.79
C GLU A 152 0.40 0.50 -20.27
N GLU A 153 1.36 -0.38 -20.01
CA GLU A 153 1.30 -1.79 -20.40
C GLU A 153 0.15 -2.54 -19.71
N TYR A 154 -0.29 -2.09 -18.53
CA TYR A 154 -1.40 -2.69 -17.79
C TYR A 154 -2.78 -2.32 -18.35
N ALA A 155 -2.85 -1.34 -19.26
CA ALA A 155 -4.12 -0.87 -19.82
C ALA A 155 -4.76 -1.86 -20.81
N ARG A 156 -3.98 -2.81 -21.37
CA ARG A 156 -4.44 -3.77 -22.39
C ARG A 156 -3.79 -5.14 -22.24
N LEU A 157 -3.96 -5.76 -21.07
CA LEU A 157 -3.45 -7.11 -20.82
C LEU A 157 -4.34 -8.15 -21.52
N GLN A 158 -3.72 -8.99 -22.34
CA GLN A 158 -4.42 -9.99 -23.15
C GLN A 158 -4.68 -11.30 -22.39
N GLN A 159 -3.93 -11.53 -21.32
CA GLN A 159 -3.94 -12.76 -20.54
C GLN A 159 -5.33 -12.96 -19.88
N PRO A 160 -6.01 -14.09 -20.16
CA PRO A 160 -7.34 -14.34 -19.61
C PRO A 160 -7.30 -14.74 -18.12
N LEU A 161 -6.20 -15.35 -17.66
CA LEU A 161 -6.00 -15.85 -16.31
C LEU A 161 -4.72 -15.26 -15.71
N LEU A 162 -4.85 -14.17 -14.96
CA LEU A 162 -3.72 -13.49 -14.30
C LEU A 162 -3.79 -13.62 -12.78
N LYS A 163 -2.64 -13.88 -12.19
CA LYS A 163 -2.38 -13.73 -10.76
C LYS A 163 -1.35 -12.63 -10.57
N LEU A 164 -1.84 -11.48 -10.11
CA LEU A 164 -1.05 -10.29 -9.87
C LEU A 164 -0.25 -10.45 -8.56
N SER A 165 0.89 -9.77 -8.44
CA SER A 165 1.69 -9.69 -7.21
C SER A 165 2.36 -8.33 -7.06
N GLY A 166 3.07 -8.12 -5.95
CA GLY A 166 3.72 -6.84 -5.61
C GLY A 166 2.90 -6.01 -4.63
N PHE A 167 3.34 -4.77 -4.38
CA PHE A 167 2.74 -3.86 -3.40
C PHE A 167 2.10 -2.62 -4.03
N PRO A 168 1.25 -2.75 -5.07
CA PRO A 168 0.67 -1.59 -5.75
C PRO A 168 -0.19 -0.79 -4.76
N CYS A 169 0.25 0.43 -4.47
CA CYS A 169 -0.44 1.37 -3.60
C CYS A 169 -0.31 2.78 -4.17
N SER A 170 -0.82 2.95 -5.40
CA SER A 170 -0.83 4.23 -6.10
C SER A 170 -2.23 4.61 -6.54
N TRP A 171 -2.58 5.87 -6.30
CA TRP A 171 -3.84 6.46 -6.75
C TRP A 171 -4.04 6.34 -8.27
N THR A 172 -2.96 6.26 -9.03
CA THR A 172 -2.97 6.18 -10.50
C THR A 172 -3.72 4.95 -11.02
N PHE A 173 -3.75 3.86 -10.24
CA PHE A 173 -4.53 2.68 -10.57
C PHE A 173 -6.03 2.91 -10.46
N PHE A 174 -6.51 3.59 -9.41
CA PHE A 174 -7.92 3.49 -9.00
C PHE A 174 -8.63 4.82 -8.75
N HIS A 175 -7.95 5.97 -8.84
CA HIS A 175 -8.56 7.27 -8.52
C HIS A 175 -9.71 7.63 -9.46
N HIS A 176 -9.67 7.18 -10.72
CA HIS A 176 -10.78 7.31 -11.66
C HIS A 176 -12.05 6.52 -11.22
N LEU A 177 -11.90 5.58 -10.28
CA LEU A 177 -12.98 4.81 -9.65
C LEU A 177 -13.24 5.25 -8.19
N ARG A 178 -12.80 6.44 -7.77
CA ARG A 178 -12.84 6.88 -6.36
C ARG A 178 -14.18 6.61 -5.65
N GLU A 179 -15.31 6.87 -6.31
CA GLU A 179 -16.65 6.67 -5.71
C GLU A 179 -16.99 5.20 -5.51
N GLN A 180 -16.44 4.31 -6.32
CA GLN A 180 -16.54 2.87 -6.08
C GLN A 180 -15.59 2.47 -4.95
N ILE A 181 -14.33 2.92 -5.00
CA ILE A 181 -13.34 2.62 -3.95
C ILE A 181 -13.83 3.04 -2.56
N ARG A 182 -14.45 4.22 -2.42
CA ARG A 182 -15.08 4.68 -1.17
C ARG A 182 -16.22 3.75 -0.71
N ARG A 183 -16.99 3.17 -1.64
CA ARG A 183 -18.03 2.19 -1.31
C ARG A 183 -17.45 0.86 -0.84
N GLU A 184 -16.42 0.35 -1.53
CA GLU A 184 -15.73 -0.89 -1.14
C GLU A 184 -15.11 -0.78 0.26
N PHE A 185 -14.52 0.37 0.58
CA PHE A 185 -13.89 0.62 1.88
C PHE A 185 -14.78 1.35 2.89
N THR A 186 -16.10 1.15 2.79
CA THR A 186 -17.03 1.60 3.84
C THR A 186 -16.85 0.76 5.10
N LEU A 187 -16.58 1.43 6.23
CA LEU A 187 -16.40 0.79 7.54
C LEU A 187 -17.70 0.14 8.05
N HIS A 188 -17.57 -0.94 8.80
CA HIS A 188 -18.69 -1.52 9.55
C HIS A 188 -19.06 -0.68 10.77
N ASP A 189 -20.34 -0.73 11.16
CA ASP A 189 -20.90 0.12 12.23
C ASP A 189 -20.24 -0.14 13.60
N HIS A 190 -19.89 -1.40 13.89
CA HIS A 190 -19.22 -1.78 15.15
C HIS A 190 -17.84 -1.12 15.33
N LEU A 191 -17.18 -0.70 14.25
CA LEU A 191 -15.92 0.05 14.33
C LEU A 191 -16.15 1.55 14.56
N ARG A 192 -17.32 2.06 14.18
CA ARG A 192 -17.73 3.45 14.42
C ARG A 192 -18.14 3.65 15.88
N GLU A 193 -18.85 2.68 16.44
CA GLU A 193 -19.35 2.73 17.83
C GLU A 193 -18.24 2.52 18.88
N GLY A 194 -17.19 1.76 18.53
CA GLY A 194 -16.02 1.55 19.41
C GLY A 194 -15.05 2.73 19.50
N GLY A 195 -15.23 3.79 18.69
CA GLY A 195 -14.34 4.95 18.62
C GLY A 195 -14.52 5.98 19.74
N THR A 196 -15.49 5.80 20.63
CA THR A 196 -15.81 6.78 21.69
C THR A 196 -15.21 6.44 23.06
N THR A 197 -14.66 5.24 23.25
CA THR A 197 -14.01 4.89 24.53
C THR A 197 -12.54 5.24 24.48
N TRP A 198 -12.24 6.52 24.64
CA TRP A 198 -10.89 7.02 24.91
C TRP A 198 -10.36 6.39 26.20
N ARG A 199 -9.46 5.41 26.09
CA ARG A 199 -8.72 4.91 27.25
C ARG A 199 -7.33 5.52 27.24
N PRO A 200 -7.01 6.42 28.18
CA PRO A 200 -5.63 6.85 28.40
C PRO A 200 -4.76 5.62 28.63
N CYS A 201 -3.65 5.52 27.89
CA CYS A 201 -2.67 4.47 28.07
C CYS A 201 -2.01 4.61 29.46
N PRO A 202 -2.05 3.57 30.32
CA PRO A 202 -1.22 3.51 31.51
C PRO A 202 0.24 3.32 31.08
N SER A 203 1.14 4.10 31.67
CA SER A 203 2.57 4.20 31.35
C SER A 203 3.30 2.86 31.07
N ALA A 204 4.14 2.91 30.04
CA ALA A 204 5.35 2.11 29.80
C ALA A 204 5.20 0.57 29.79
N GLY A 205 4.70 0.04 28.68
CA GLY A 205 4.87 -1.37 28.28
C GLY A 205 5.61 -1.46 26.94
N ARG A 206 6.60 -2.37 26.84
CA ARG A 206 7.31 -2.66 25.59
C ARG A 206 6.37 -3.37 24.60
N GLY A 207 6.12 -2.72 23.47
CA GLY A 207 5.44 -3.26 22.30
C GLY A 207 5.16 -2.15 21.30
N CYS A 208 6.02 -2.08 20.28
CA CYS A 208 5.89 -1.45 18.95
C CYS A 208 5.52 0.04 18.74
N ASN A 209 5.99 0.56 17.60
CA ASN A 209 5.54 1.75 16.85
C ASN A 209 5.93 3.16 17.34
N GLY A 210 6.85 3.29 18.30
CA GLY A 210 7.37 4.61 18.67
C GLY A 210 6.45 5.45 19.55
N MET A 211 5.40 4.88 20.15
CA MET A 211 4.55 5.60 21.11
C MET A 211 5.32 6.20 22.29
N ALA A 212 6.38 5.53 22.74
CA ALA A 212 7.30 6.08 23.74
C ALA A 212 8.00 7.33 23.21
N TRP A 213 8.51 7.28 21.97
CA TRP A 213 9.11 8.42 21.29
C TRP A 213 8.11 9.56 21.13
N CYS A 214 6.87 9.28 20.73
CA CYS A 214 5.82 10.30 20.59
C CYS A 214 5.53 11.00 21.91
N ARG A 215 5.44 10.26 23.02
CA ARG A 215 5.23 10.87 24.36
C ARG A 215 6.41 11.71 24.82
N GLU A 216 7.61 11.36 24.38
CA GLU A 216 8.85 12.08 24.72
C GLU A 216 9.07 13.32 23.84
N ASN A 217 8.61 13.30 22.58
CA ASN A 217 8.96 14.31 21.57
C ASN A 217 7.79 15.20 21.12
N VAL A 218 6.54 14.83 21.41
CA VAL A 218 5.37 15.65 21.09
C VAL A 218 4.99 16.50 22.31
N ASP A 219 5.00 17.82 22.15
CA ASP A 219 4.56 18.75 23.19
C ASP A 219 3.06 18.58 23.45
N THR A 220 2.71 18.27 24.69
CA THR A 220 1.33 18.08 25.15
C THR A 220 0.88 19.17 26.13
N SER A 221 1.70 20.20 26.37
CA SER A 221 1.48 21.26 27.36
C SER A 221 0.16 22.03 27.15
N ARG A 222 -0.34 22.06 25.90
CA ARG A 222 -1.59 22.72 25.51
C ARG A 222 -2.85 21.87 25.74
N GLY A 223 -2.70 20.58 26.02
CA GLY A 223 -3.82 19.66 26.22
C GLY A 223 -4.63 19.33 24.95
N ASP A 224 -4.11 19.66 23.77
CA ASP A 224 -4.72 19.44 22.45
C ASP A 224 -4.19 18.19 21.73
N VAL A 225 -3.34 17.40 22.40
CA VAL A 225 -2.77 16.16 21.88
C VAL A 225 -3.36 14.95 22.59
N VAL A 226 -3.89 14.01 21.81
CA VAL A 226 -4.38 12.73 22.31
C VAL A 226 -3.66 11.58 21.61
N PHE A 227 -3.08 10.69 22.39
CA PHE A 227 -2.48 9.46 21.89
C PHE A 227 -3.52 8.33 21.93
N ALA A 228 -3.94 7.87 20.76
CA ALA A 228 -4.87 6.75 20.64
C ALA A 228 -4.16 5.41 20.87
N GLY A 229 -4.79 4.54 21.65
CA GLY A 229 -4.29 3.18 21.92
C GLY A 229 -3.20 3.09 22.99
N ASP A 230 -2.75 1.86 23.24
CA ASP A 230 -1.72 1.50 24.23
C ASP A 230 -0.36 1.13 23.60
N GLY A 231 -0.24 1.30 22.28
CA GLY A 231 0.94 0.93 21.49
C GLY A 231 0.92 -0.52 20.97
N GLN A 232 -0.02 -1.36 21.41
CA GLN A 232 -0.16 -2.72 20.90
C GLN A 232 -0.96 -2.73 19.60
N GLU A 233 -0.41 -3.36 18.56
CA GLU A 233 -1.03 -3.48 17.23
C GLU A 233 -2.11 -4.59 17.23
N ALA A 234 -3.13 -4.44 18.07
CA ALA A 234 -4.18 -5.45 18.25
C ALA A 234 -5.43 -5.20 17.40
N SER A 235 -5.71 -3.93 17.04
CA SER A 235 -6.94 -3.56 16.34
C SER A 235 -6.73 -2.50 15.25
N PRO A 236 -6.02 -2.84 14.15
CA PRO A 236 -5.75 -1.89 13.07
C PRO A 236 -7.02 -1.29 12.46
N GLY A 237 -8.14 -2.01 12.46
CA GLY A 237 -9.43 -1.48 11.99
C GLY A 237 -10.01 -0.34 12.85
N LYS A 238 -9.76 -0.33 14.16
CA LYS A 238 -10.21 0.75 15.05
C LYS A 238 -9.37 2.01 14.86
N ASP A 239 -8.05 1.84 14.78
CA ASP A 239 -7.14 2.96 14.50
C ASP A 239 -7.44 3.56 13.12
N PHE A 240 -7.69 2.70 12.13
CA PHE A 240 -8.08 3.14 10.80
C PHE A 240 -9.43 3.88 10.79
N ALA A 241 -10.42 3.39 11.54
CA ALA A 241 -11.71 4.06 11.71
C ALA A 241 -11.57 5.43 12.38
N LEU A 242 -10.62 5.59 13.32
CA LEU A 242 -10.32 6.89 13.92
C LEU A 242 -9.70 7.85 12.90
N LEU A 243 -8.66 7.42 12.18
CA LEU A 243 -7.95 8.29 11.23
C LEU A 243 -8.83 8.76 10.06
N THR A 244 -9.75 7.90 9.59
CA THR A 244 -10.68 8.26 8.50
C THR A 244 -11.76 9.27 8.91
N GLN A 245 -11.87 9.60 10.21
CA GLN A 245 -12.76 10.65 10.72
C GLN A 245 -12.05 12.00 10.89
N CYS A 246 -10.73 12.07 10.70
CA CYS A 246 -9.99 13.31 10.80
C CYS A 246 -10.33 14.26 9.65
N ASN A 247 -10.49 15.56 9.96
CA ASN A 247 -10.66 16.59 8.94
C ASN A 247 -9.38 16.81 8.13
N HIS A 248 -8.22 16.56 8.72
CA HIS A 248 -6.91 16.71 8.10
C HIS A 248 -5.99 15.58 8.53
N THR A 249 -5.10 15.15 7.65
CA THR A 249 -4.18 14.04 7.93
C THR A 249 -2.73 14.48 7.79
N VAL A 250 -1.90 14.21 8.80
CA VAL A 250 -0.45 14.24 8.66
C VAL A 250 0.04 12.80 8.69
N MET A 251 0.79 12.39 7.67
CA MET A 251 1.21 10.99 7.53
C MET A 251 2.66 10.85 7.09
N THR A 252 3.22 9.68 7.39
CA THR A 252 4.50 9.23 6.83
C THR A 252 4.25 8.49 5.50
N ILE A 253 5.26 7.77 5.02
CA ILE A 253 5.27 7.11 3.70
C ILE A 253 4.38 5.85 3.66
N GLY A 254 3.94 5.35 4.83
CA GLY A 254 3.26 4.05 4.93
C GLY A 254 1.89 4.02 4.25
N THR A 255 1.58 2.89 3.61
CA THR A 255 0.31 2.63 2.92
C THR A 255 -0.92 2.75 3.82
N PHE A 256 -0.78 2.46 5.13
CA PHE A 256 -1.85 2.64 6.10
C PHE A 256 -2.26 4.12 6.24
N GLY A 257 -1.28 5.03 6.33
CA GLY A 257 -1.52 6.47 6.38
C GLY A 257 -2.10 6.98 5.07
N PHE A 258 -1.54 6.52 3.93
CA PHE A 258 -2.05 6.86 2.60
C PHE A 258 -3.55 6.56 2.48
N TRP A 259 -3.98 5.35 2.84
CA TRP A 259 -5.38 4.95 2.73
C TRP A 259 -6.29 5.70 3.71
N ALA A 260 -5.83 5.98 4.92
CA ALA A 260 -6.58 6.76 5.89
C ALA A 260 -6.82 8.19 5.36
N ALA A 261 -5.78 8.85 4.85
CA ALA A 261 -5.87 10.16 4.23
C ALA A 261 -6.78 10.18 2.99
N TYR A 262 -6.61 9.20 2.10
CA TYR A 262 -7.39 9.06 0.86
C TYR A 262 -8.90 8.95 1.13
N LEU A 263 -9.27 8.20 2.17
CA LEU A 263 -10.68 8.01 2.53
C LEU A 263 -11.25 9.18 3.36
N ALA A 264 -10.45 9.77 4.27
CA ALA A 264 -10.82 10.97 5.00
C ALA A 264 -11.18 12.13 4.05
N GLY A 265 -10.38 12.33 2.99
CA GLY A 265 -10.68 13.27 1.91
C GLY A 265 -10.53 14.75 2.29
N GLY A 266 -9.88 15.05 3.41
CA GLY A 266 -9.50 16.41 3.79
C GLY A 266 -8.05 16.74 3.47
N ASP A 267 -7.56 17.89 3.97
CA ASP A 267 -6.18 18.31 3.65
C ASP A 267 -5.17 17.31 4.21
N THR A 268 -4.21 16.94 3.38
CA THR A 268 -3.22 15.91 3.72
C THR A 268 -1.82 16.45 3.54
N VAL A 269 -1.01 16.24 4.56
CA VAL A 269 0.41 16.55 4.58
C VAL A 269 1.20 15.24 4.68
N TYR A 270 2.21 15.07 3.82
CA TYR A 270 3.03 13.86 3.79
C TYR A 270 4.53 14.19 3.81
N LEU A 271 5.35 13.21 4.22
CA LEU A 271 6.81 13.32 4.14
C LEU A 271 7.29 13.15 2.70
N ALA A 272 7.84 14.21 2.12
CA ALA A 272 8.40 14.26 0.77
C ALA A 272 9.94 14.19 0.79
N ASN A 273 10.55 13.96 -0.37
CA ASN A 273 12.01 13.98 -0.57
C ASN A 273 12.82 13.20 0.49
N PHE A 274 12.31 12.02 0.87
CA PHE A 274 12.92 11.16 1.89
C PHE A 274 13.92 10.16 1.30
N THR A 275 14.19 10.24 0.00
CA THR A 275 15.06 9.35 -0.77
C THR A 275 16.23 10.15 -1.36
N LEU A 276 17.44 9.62 -1.27
CA LEU A 276 18.59 10.23 -1.97
C LEU A 276 18.38 10.17 -3.50
N PRO A 277 18.87 11.17 -4.26
CA PRO A 277 18.66 11.26 -5.71
C PRO A 277 19.12 10.03 -6.52
N ASP A 278 20.17 9.35 -6.06
CA ASP A 278 20.76 8.20 -6.74
C ASP A 278 20.33 6.85 -6.12
N SER A 279 19.28 6.86 -5.30
CA SER A 279 18.82 5.66 -4.61
C SER A 279 18.17 4.67 -5.57
N ASP A 280 18.58 3.39 -5.51
CA ASP A 280 17.93 2.29 -6.22
C ASP A 280 16.43 2.17 -5.89
N PHE A 281 15.98 2.69 -4.74
CA PHE A 281 14.57 2.73 -4.38
C PHE A 281 13.72 3.51 -5.40
N LEU A 282 14.29 4.53 -6.05
CA LEU A 282 13.61 5.30 -7.10
C LEU A 282 13.35 4.50 -8.39
N LYS A 283 13.95 3.31 -8.54
CA LYS A 283 13.63 2.38 -9.64
C LYS A 283 12.30 1.67 -9.43
N ILE A 284 11.88 1.50 -8.17
CA ILE A 284 10.66 0.77 -7.79
C ILE A 284 9.60 1.66 -7.15
N PHE A 285 9.94 2.90 -6.78
CA PHE A 285 9.02 3.86 -6.18
C PHE A 285 9.02 5.17 -6.96
N LYS A 286 7.83 5.65 -7.33
CA LYS A 286 7.62 6.95 -7.99
C LYS A 286 6.81 7.88 -7.09
N PRO A 287 7.43 8.90 -6.47
CA PRO A 287 6.74 9.84 -5.59
C PRO A 287 5.50 10.47 -6.23
N GLU A 288 5.57 10.78 -7.53
CA GLU A 288 4.49 11.43 -8.30
C GLU A 288 3.26 10.53 -8.48
N ALA A 289 3.47 9.21 -8.41
CA ALA A 289 2.40 8.22 -8.43
C ALA A 289 1.97 7.78 -7.03
N ALA A 290 2.81 7.98 -6.02
CA ALA A 290 2.54 7.54 -4.65
C ALA A 290 1.54 8.46 -3.91
N PHE A 291 1.59 9.76 -4.18
CA PHE A 291 0.78 10.76 -3.48
C PHE A 291 -0.12 11.54 -4.43
N LEU A 292 -1.29 11.97 -3.94
CA LEU A 292 -2.24 12.74 -4.73
C LEU A 292 -1.68 14.14 -5.05
N PRO A 293 -1.93 14.69 -6.26
CA PRO A 293 -1.41 16.00 -6.66
C PRO A 293 -1.85 17.16 -5.74
N GLU A 294 -3.02 17.05 -5.13
CA GLU A 294 -3.56 18.04 -4.20
C GLU A 294 -2.97 17.96 -2.78
N TRP A 295 -2.18 16.94 -2.47
CA TRP A 295 -1.55 16.78 -1.15
C TRP A 295 -0.26 17.58 -1.02
N VAL A 296 0.04 18.02 0.20
CA VAL A 296 1.18 18.90 0.48
C VAL A 296 2.36 18.09 1.03
N GLY A 297 3.48 18.09 0.32
CA GLY A 297 4.71 17.44 0.75
C GLY A 297 5.58 18.32 1.65
N ILE A 298 6.06 17.79 2.78
CA ILE A 298 7.11 18.39 3.61
C ILE A 298 8.41 17.60 3.39
N ASN A 299 9.44 18.28 2.89
CA ASN A 299 10.72 17.63 2.59
C ASN A 299 11.42 17.12 3.85
N ALA A 300 11.92 15.89 3.80
CA ALA A 300 12.80 15.34 4.82
C ALA A 300 14.16 16.07 4.82
N ASP A 301 14.75 16.22 6.00
CA ASP A 301 16.15 16.64 6.12
C ASP A 301 17.08 15.44 5.91
N LEU A 302 17.70 15.39 4.73
CA LEU A 302 18.66 14.34 4.37
C LEU A 302 20.11 14.71 4.69
N SER A 303 20.37 15.90 5.25
CA SER A 303 21.74 16.34 5.59
C SER A 303 22.49 15.37 6.51
N PRO A 304 21.86 14.63 7.46
CA PRO A 304 22.58 13.65 8.27
C PRO A 304 23.12 12.46 7.47
N LEU A 305 22.50 12.11 6.34
CA LEU A 305 22.89 10.98 5.49
C LEU A 305 23.99 11.33 4.49
N GLN A 306 24.21 12.62 4.24
CA GLN A 306 25.19 13.13 3.28
C GLN A 306 26.57 13.39 3.90
N LYS A 307 26.73 13.21 5.22
CA LYS A 307 28.03 13.34 5.87
C LYS A 307 28.97 12.23 5.38
N PRO A 308 30.17 12.55 4.86
CA PRO A 308 31.14 11.52 4.54
C PRO A 308 31.42 10.71 5.81
N ARG A 309 31.39 9.38 5.70
CA ARG A 309 31.88 8.52 6.79
C ARG A 309 33.29 8.98 7.10
N SER A 310 33.53 9.41 8.33
CA SER A 310 34.88 9.71 8.80
C SER A 310 35.77 8.49 8.49
N PRO A 311 36.89 8.65 7.78
CA PRO A 311 37.81 7.54 7.57
C PRO A 311 38.46 7.20 8.92
N GLY A 312 37.94 6.19 9.63
CA GLY A 312 38.54 5.68 10.86
C GLY A 312 37.59 5.24 11.97
N ALA A 313 36.59 4.40 11.66
CA ALA A 313 35.90 3.58 12.66
C ALA A 313 35.79 2.15 12.16
#